data_AF-A0A453QHJ5-F1
#
_entry.id   AF-A0A453QHJ5-F1
#
_cell.length_a   1.000
_cell.length_b   1.000
_cell.length_c   1.000
_cell.angle_alpha   90.00
_cell.angle_beta   90.00
_cell.angle_gamma   90.00
#
_symmetry.space_group_name_H-M   'P 1'
#
loop_
_entity.id
_entity.type
_entity.pdbx_description
1 polymer ?
#
loop_
_entity_poly.entity_id
_entity_poly.type
_entity_poly.pdbx_seq_one_letter_code
_entity_poly.pdbx_strand_id
1 'polypeptide(L)' 'CARGSPKRQEIFKKLGLFQVPYIEDPNTGVKMFESAEIVEYLRATYTLYPQYQNL' A
#
# COMPACT_ATOMS: atom_id res chain seq x y z
N CYS A 1 -14.51 8.34 -11.88
CA CYS A 1 -13.08 7.95 -11.94
C CYS A 1 -12.20 9.19 -11.84
N ALA A 2 -11.28 9.24 -10.86
CA ALA A 2 -10.38 10.38 -10.61
C ALA A 2 -9.27 10.52 -11.67
N ARG A 3 -9.67 10.73 -12.93
CA ARG A 3 -8.75 11.05 -14.04
C ARG A 3 -8.18 12.44 -13.77
N GLY A 4 -7.01 12.52 -13.13
CA GLY A 4 -6.28 13.78 -12.94
C GLY A 4 -5.64 14.03 -11.57
N SER A 5 -5.71 13.09 -10.61
CA SER A 5 -5.05 13.29 -9.30
C SER A 5 -3.55 13.56 -9.48
N PRO A 6 -2.99 14.63 -8.86
CA PRO A 6 -1.54 14.89 -8.87
C PRO A 6 -0.73 13.68 -8.38
N LYS A 7 -1.29 12.92 -7.44
CA LYS A 7 -0.67 11.71 -6.89
C LYS A 7 -0.40 10.64 -7.95
N ARG A 8 -1.26 10.54 -8.98
CA ARG A 8 -1.04 9.63 -10.10
C ARG A 8 0.22 10.00 -10.89
N GLN A 9 0.42 11.30 -11.15
CA GLN A 9 1.60 11.76 -11.87
C GLN A 9 2.86 11.54 -11.04
N GLU A 10 2.81 11.79 -9.73
CA GLU A 10 3.92 11.51 -8.82
C GLU A 10 4.29 10.02 -8.81
N ILE A 11 3.31 9.13 -8.64
CA ILE A 11 3.53 7.68 -8.63
C ILE A 11 4.10 7.23 -9.97
N PHE A 12 3.53 7.68 -11.10
CA PHE A 12 4.03 7.33 -12.42
C PHE A 12 5.46 7.84 -12.67
N LYS A 13 5.78 9.07 -12.25
CA LYS A 13 7.14 9.63 -12.34
C LYS A 13 8.14 8.84 -11.49
N LYS A 14 7.71 8.34 -10.32
CA LYS A 14 8.57 7.57 -9.40
C LYS A 14 8.78 6.12 -9.82
N LEU A 15 7.71 5.45 -10.27
CA LEU A 15 7.68 3.99 -10.42
C LEU A 15 7.53 3.54 -11.89
N GLY A 16 7.35 4.46 -12.83
CA GLY A 16 7.14 4.17 -14.26
C GLY A 16 5.78 3.56 -14.60
N LEU A 17 4.98 3.23 -13.58
CA LEU A 17 3.63 2.67 -13.71
C LEU A 17 2.70 3.31 -12.68
N PHE A 18 1.41 3.28 -12.96
CA PHE A 18 0.37 3.68 -12.01
C PHE A 18 -0.58 2.51 -11.78
N GLN A 19 -0.51 1.96 -10.57
CA GLN A 19 -1.41 0.94 -10.06
C GLN A 19 -1.85 1.34 -8.64
N VAL A 20 -3.09 1.04 -8.31
CA VAL A 20 -3.64 1.23 -6.96
C VAL A 20 -4.33 -0.05 -6.51
N PRO A 21 -4.28 -0.38 -5.20
CA PRO A 21 -3.64 0.35 -4.12
C PRO A 21 -2.09 0.25 -4.12
N TYR A 22 -1.43 1.24 -3.48
CA TYR A 22 0.02 1.32 -3.26
C TYR A 22 0.29 2.01 -1.93
N ILE A 23 1.25 1.51 -1.14
CA ILE A 23 1.69 2.14 0.12
C ILE A 23 3.20 2.39 0.11
N GLU A 24 3.62 3.47 0.77
CA GLU A 24 5.01 3.69 1.23
C GLU A 24 4.94 3.84 2.75
N ASP A 25 5.44 2.87 3.52
CA ASP A 25 5.50 2.95 4.98
C ASP A 25 6.84 3.56 5.43
N PRO A 26 6.85 4.77 6.03
CA PRO A 26 8.09 5.39 6.49
C PRO A 26 8.71 4.70 7.72
N ASN A 27 7.94 3.93 8.50
CA ASN A 27 8.48 3.29 9.71
C ASN A 27 9.38 2.10 9.37
N THR A 28 9.04 1.36 8.31
CA THR A 28 9.78 0.16 7.88
C THR A 28 10.51 0.35 6.55
N GLY A 29 10.23 1.43 5.80
CA GLY A 29 10.74 1.65 4.45
C GLY A 29 10.08 0.80 3.37
N VAL A 30 9.06 0.01 3.72
CA VAL A 30 8.33 -0.86 2.80
C VAL A 30 7.61 -0.03 1.73
N LYS A 31 7.67 -0.52 0.49
CA LYS A 31 6.97 0.03 -0.67
C LYS A 31 6.37 -1.11 -1.46
N MET A 32 5.05 -1.21 -1.51
CA MET A 32 4.37 -2.38 -2.09
C MET A 32 3.04 -2.03 -2.75
N PHE A 33 2.70 -2.86 -3.75
CA PHE A 33 1.40 -2.93 -4.40
C PHE A 33 0.61 -4.12 -3.85
N GLU A 34 -0.42 -4.55 -4.58
CA GLU A 34 -1.29 -5.70 -4.28
C GLU A 34 -2.11 -5.56 -2.99
N SER A 35 -3.42 -5.40 -3.16
CA SER A 35 -4.32 -5.12 -2.03
C SER A 35 -4.31 -6.20 -0.94
N ALA A 36 -4.20 -7.48 -1.32
CA ALA A 36 -4.15 -8.60 -0.38
C ALA A 36 -2.88 -8.56 0.46
N GLU A 37 -1.72 -8.38 -0.18
CA GLU A 37 -0.41 -8.29 0.48
C GLU A 37 -0.35 -7.06 1.41
N ILE A 38 -0.88 -5.92 0.97
CA ILE A 38 -0.96 -4.71 1.80
C ILE A 38 -1.75 -4.99 3.09
N VAL A 39 -2.89 -5.69 3.00
CA VAL A 39 -3.70 -6.01 4.17
C VAL A 39 -2.96 -6.97 5.10
N GLU A 40 -2.34 -8.02 4.56
CA GLU A 40 -1.53 -8.97 5.34
C GLU A 40 -0.37 -8.28 6.05
N TYR A 41 0.35 -7.41 5.34
CA TYR A 41 1.45 -6.61 5.88
C TYR A 41 1.00 -5.71 7.02
N LEU A 42 -0.09 -4.95 6.84
CA LEU A 42 -0.63 -4.06 7.88
C LEU A 42 -1.10 -4.85 9.10
N ARG A 43 -1.74 -6.01 8.89
CA ARG A 43 -2.13 -6.92 9.97
C ARG A 43 -0.90 -7.41 10.74
N ALA A 44 0.11 -7.91 10.05
CA ALA A 44 1.33 -8.44 10.66
C ALA A 44 2.16 -7.37 11.39
N THR A 45 2.20 -6.14 10.88
CA THR A 45 3.10 -5.09 11.38
C THR A 45 2.48 -4.24 12.48
N TYR A 46 1.17 -3.96 12.41
CA TYR A 46 0.54 -2.93 13.25
C TYR A 46 -0.63 -3.42 14.09
N THR A 47 -1.03 -4.68 13.99
CA THR A 47 -2.17 -5.20 14.77
C THR A 47 -1.72 -5.71 16.13
N LEU A 48 -2.42 -5.27 17.19
CA LEU A 48 -2.21 -5.73 18.57
C LEU A 48 -2.93 -7.06 18.88
N TYR A 49 -3.77 -7.54 17.96
CA TYR A 49 -4.65 -8.70 18.13
C TYR A 49 -4.41 -9.76 17.05
N PRO A 50 -3.43 -10.68 17.25
CA PRO A 50 -3.08 -11.71 16.28
C PRO A 50 -4.23 -12.67 15.94
N GLN A 51 -5.22 -12.80 16.84
CA GLN A 51 -6.36 -13.71 16.66
C GLN A 51 -7.27 -13.37 15.48
N TYR A 52 -7.12 -12.18 14.88
CA TYR A 52 -7.90 -11.75 13.71
C TYR A 52 -7.14 -11.86 12.39
N GLN A 53 -5.97 -12.48 12.37
CA GLN A 53 -5.18 -12.62 11.14
C GLN A 53 -5.86 -13.47 10.06
N ASN A 54 -6.74 -14.40 10.46
CA ASN A 54 -7.44 -15.34 9.55
C ASN A 54 -8.95 -15.08 9.40
N LEU A 55 -9.45 -13.91 9.83
CA LEU A 55 -10.81 -13.43 9.53
C LEU A 55 -10.81 -12.56 8.28
#